data_AF-A0A9P5W325-F1
#
_entry.id   AF-A0A9P5W325-F1
#
_cell.length_a   1.000
_cell.length_b   1.000
_cell.length_c   1.000
_cell.angle_alpha   90.00
_cell.angle_beta   90.00
_cell.angle_gamma   90.00
#
_symmetry.space_group_name_H-M   'P 1'
#
loop_
_entity.id
_entity.type
_entity.pdbx_description
1 polymer ?
#
loop_
_entity_poly.entity_id
_entity_poly.type
_entity_poly.pdbx_seq_one_letter_code
_entity_poly.pdbx_strand_id
1 'polypeptide(L)'
;MTGSQLRLASLIDQFYDEGAPMGIYGVKYKEAVVRLEQQAQDEVDATYRTTVLEPIGRYSSYFPEINEAIKRRNKTLVDYDAARTKARKLVEKPTDDGTKLPRAEHEAESLKEMYETMNGQLTSELPKIVDSRVAYLDPSFEAVVKSQLSFSQDAHNTLEDLRQFFPPETEGHELDEAAESILAQMRELSICGLA
;
A
#
# COMPACT_ATOMS: atom_id res chain seq x y z
N MET A 1 3.30 12.11 -8.57
CA MET A 1 3.08 13.41 -7.88
C MET A 1 1.59 13.67 -7.93
N THR A 2 1.07 14.76 -7.35
CA THR A 2 -0.39 14.98 -7.33
C THR A 2 -0.78 15.94 -8.45
N GLY A 3 -1.90 15.68 -9.11
CA GLY A 3 -2.45 16.60 -10.14
C GLY A 3 -2.65 18.05 -9.66
N SER A 4 -2.55 18.33 -8.36
CA SER A 4 -2.39 19.68 -7.81
C SER A 4 -1.11 20.40 -8.26
N GLN A 5 0.05 19.74 -8.32
CA GLN A 5 1.30 20.36 -8.75
C GLN A 5 1.25 20.75 -10.23
N LEU A 6 0.68 19.89 -11.09
CA LEU A 6 0.42 20.22 -12.50
C LEU A 6 -0.53 21.41 -12.67
N ARG A 7 -1.60 21.47 -11.86
CA ARG A 7 -2.53 22.61 -11.88
C ARG A 7 -1.84 23.91 -11.45
N LEU A 8 -1.04 23.87 -10.39
CA LEU A 8 -0.28 25.03 -9.93
C LEU A 8 0.70 25.49 -11.00
N ALA A 9 1.46 24.57 -11.61
CA ALA A 9 2.41 24.90 -12.67
C ALA A 9 1.71 25.50 -13.90
N SER A 10 0.55 24.98 -14.27
CA SER A 10 -0.27 25.53 -15.37
C SER A 10 -0.82 26.92 -15.05
N LEU A 11 -1.16 27.19 -13.79
CA LEU A 11 -1.63 28.51 -13.37
C LEU A 11 -0.50 29.54 -13.34
N ILE A 12 0.69 29.15 -12.88
CA ILE A 12 1.88 30.02 -12.89
C ILE A 12 2.24 30.42 -14.32
N ASP A 13 2.22 29.45 -15.25
CA ASP A 13 2.42 29.66 -16.68
C ASP A 13 1.41 30.66 -17.29
N GLN A 14 0.15 30.60 -16.88
CA GLN A 14 -0.91 31.51 -17.35
C GLN A 14 -0.87 32.90 -16.70
N PHE A 15 -0.08 33.09 -15.63
CA PHE A 15 -0.09 34.32 -14.85
C PHE A 15 0.78 35.44 -15.45
N TYR A 16 1.72 35.09 -16.33
CA TYR A 16 2.68 36.02 -16.92
C TYR A 16 2.45 36.14 -18.44
N ASP A 17 2.45 37.37 -18.95
CA ASP A 17 2.37 37.64 -20.39
C ASP A 17 3.62 37.11 -21.13
N GLU A 18 3.47 36.70 -22.39
CA GLU A 18 4.56 36.11 -23.22
C GLU A 18 5.80 37.01 -23.38
N GLY A 19 5.65 38.32 -23.15
CA GLY A 19 6.75 39.30 -23.21
C GLY A 19 7.43 39.61 -21.86
N ALA A 20 6.91 39.09 -20.74
CA ALA A 20 7.48 39.35 -19.42
C ALA A 20 8.67 38.41 -19.15
N PRO A 21 9.77 38.88 -18.54
CA PRO A 21 10.91 38.02 -18.16
C PRO A 21 10.49 36.79 -17.35
N MET A 22 9.46 36.94 -16.51
CA MET A 22 8.91 35.87 -15.67
C MET A 22 8.09 34.82 -16.43
N GLY A 23 7.63 35.11 -17.65
CA GLY A 23 6.86 34.18 -18.48
C GLY A 23 7.68 32.96 -18.89
N ILE A 24 8.95 33.15 -19.25
CA ILE A 24 9.86 32.05 -19.61
C ILE A 24 10.08 31.11 -18.41
N TYR A 25 10.08 31.62 -17.18
CA TYR A 25 10.27 30.82 -15.97
C TYR A 25 9.06 29.95 -15.65
N GLY A 26 7.84 30.49 -15.84
CA GLY A 26 6.60 29.72 -15.72
C GLY A 26 6.56 28.53 -16.68
N VAL A 27 6.95 28.75 -17.93
CA VAL A 27 7.06 27.68 -18.95
C VAL A 27 8.06 26.62 -18.53
N LYS A 28 9.27 27.00 -18.11
CA LYS A 28 10.34 26.06 -17.71
C LYS A 28 9.97 25.25 -16.46
N TYR A 29 9.35 25.90 -15.48
CA TYR A 29 8.84 25.21 -14.28
C TYR A 29 7.74 24.20 -14.66
N LYS A 30 6.80 24.59 -15.53
CA LYS A 30 5.75 23.68 -16.01
C LYS A 30 6.31 22.49 -16.76
N GLU A 31 7.28 22.69 -17.66
CA GLU A 31 7.98 21.59 -18.35
C GLU A 31 8.61 20.60 -17.36
N ALA A 32 9.29 21.10 -16.34
CA ALA A 32 9.90 20.27 -15.29
C ALA A 32 8.87 19.48 -14.47
N VAL A 33 7.77 20.12 -14.06
CA VAL A 33 6.70 19.46 -13.30
C VAL A 33 6.00 18.39 -14.14
N VAL A 34 5.75 18.66 -15.42
CA VAL A 34 5.17 17.68 -16.37
C VAL A 34 6.12 16.48 -16.53
N ARG A 35 7.42 16.72 -16.71
CA ARG A 35 8.43 15.66 -16.82
C ARG A 35 8.46 14.77 -15.58
N LEU A 36 8.48 15.39 -14.40
CA LEU A 36 8.51 14.67 -13.13
C LEU A 36 7.22 13.89 -12.87
N GLU A 37 6.05 14.40 -13.27
CA GLU A 37 4.79 13.66 -13.15
C GLU A 37 4.80 12.43 -14.07
N GLN A 38 5.23 12.60 -15.32
CA GLN A 38 5.34 11.48 -16.27
C GLN A 38 6.29 10.41 -15.73
N GLN A 39 7.45 10.81 -15.20
CA GLN A 39 8.41 9.88 -14.61
C GLN A 39 7.82 9.16 -13.38
N ALA A 40 7.11 9.87 -12.50
CA ALA A 40 6.44 9.25 -11.37
C ALA A 40 5.43 8.18 -11.83
N GLN A 41 4.64 8.48 -12.86
CA GLN A 41 3.64 7.56 -13.39
C GLN A 41 4.26 6.35 -14.09
N ASP A 42 5.34 6.54 -14.85
CA ASP A 42 5.95 5.45 -15.61
C ASP A 42 6.80 4.54 -14.72
N GLU A 43 7.55 5.10 -13.77
CA GLU A 43 8.54 4.36 -13.00
C GLU A 43 8.00 3.94 -11.62
N VAL A 44 7.37 4.85 -10.87
CA VAL A 44 6.94 4.55 -9.50
C VAL A 44 5.69 3.66 -9.51
N ASP A 45 4.69 3.96 -10.33
CA ASP A 45 3.46 3.14 -10.37
C ASP A 45 3.74 1.73 -10.91
N ALA A 46 4.54 1.62 -11.98
CA ALA A 46 4.91 0.31 -12.53
C ALA A 46 5.73 -0.50 -11.52
N THR A 47 6.72 0.12 -10.88
CA THR A 47 7.53 -0.54 -9.83
C THR A 47 6.63 -0.97 -8.68
N TYR A 48 5.76 -0.10 -8.18
CA TYR A 48 4.85 -0.43 -7.08
C TYR A 48 3.93 -1.61 -7.43
N ARG A 49 3.37 -1.63 -8.64
CA ARG A 49 2.52 -2.73 -9.09
C ARG A 49 3.25 -4.07 -9.08
N THR A 50 4.43 -4.14 -9.71
CA THR A 50 5.17 -5.39 -9.87
C THR A 50 5.88 -5.84 -8.58
N THR A 51 6.35 -4.89 -7.77
CA THR A 51 7.16 -5.21 -6.57
C THR A 51 6.35 -5.26 -5.29
N VAL A 52 5.13 -4.70 -5.25
CA VAL A 52 4.27 -4.67 -4.06
C VAL A 52 2.93 -5.34 -4.32
N LEU A 53 2.15 -4.86 -5.28
CA LEU A 53 0.78 -5.33 -5.47
C LEU A 53 0.73 -6.79 -5.91
N GLU A 54 1.55 -7.17 -6.88
CA GLU A 54 1.57 -8.54 -7.40
C GLU A 54 2.08 -9.57 -6.37
N PRO A 55 3.20 -9.34 -5.65
CA PRO A 55 3.67 -10.28 -4.62
C PRO A 55 2.68 -10.40 -3.45
N ILE A 56 2.16 -9.28 -2.94
CA ILE A 56 1.18 -9.29 -1.84
C ILE A 56 -0.13 -9.94 -2.31
N GLY A 57 -0.57 -9.67 -3.54
CA GLY A 57 -1.73 -10.31 -4.14
C GLY A 57 -1.56 -11.83 -4.24
N ARG A 58 -0.39 -12.30 -4.68
CA ARG A 58 -0.06 -13.72 -4.73
C ARG A 58 -0.06 -14.35 -3.34
N TYR A 59 0.59 -13.74 -2.36
CA TYR A 59 0.59 -14.21 -0.99
C TYR A 59 -0.84 -14.28 -0.41
N SER A 60 -1.64 -13.25 -0.66
CA SER A 60 -3.04 -13.17 -0.22
C SER A 60 -3.91 -14.25 -0.86
N SER A 61 -3.59 -14.68 -2.08
CA SER A 61 -4.37 -15.67 -2.83
C SER A 61 -4.36 -17.08 -2.22
N TYR A 62 -3.40 -17.39 -1.33
CA TYR A 62 -3.35 -18.68 -0.65
C TYR A 62 -4.38 -18.80 0.49
N PHE A 63 -4.73 -17.68 1.14
CA PHE A 63 -5.55 -17.70 2.35
C PHE A 63 -6.96 -18.27 2.17
N PRO A 64 -7.69 -18.03 1.06
CA PRO A 64 -8.98 -18.66 0.83
C PRO A 64 -8.95 -20.19 0.92
N GLU A 65 -7.96 -20.83 0.30
CA GLU A 65 -7.81 -22.29 0.33
C GLU A 65 -7.40 -22.79 1.71
N ILE A 66 -6.46 -22.10 2.37
CA ILE A 66 -6.04 -22.39 3.75
C ILE A 66 -7.25 -22.30 4.71
N ASN A 67 -8.08 -21.27 4.56
CA ASN A 67 -9.27 -21.08 5.39
C ASN A 67 -10.28 -22.22 5.19
N GLU A 68 -10.48 -22.67 3.95
CA GLU A 68 -11.32 -23.83 3.69
C GLU A 68 -10.73 -25.13 4.24
N ALA A 69 -9.41 -25.33 4.21
CA ALA A 69 -8.75 -26.46 4.86
C ALA A 69 -8.94 -26.45 6.39
N ILE A 70 -8.78 -25.29 7.03
CA ILE A 70 -9.05 -25.10 8.47
C ILE A 70 -10.51 -25.42 8.80
N LYS A 71 -11.44 -24.93 7.99
CA LYS A 71 -12.88 -25.18 8.15
C LYS A 71 -13.22 -26.67 8.02
N ARG A 72 -12.64 -27.37 7.05
CA ARG A 72 -12.78 -28.82 6.89
C ARG A 72 -12.24 -29.57 8.11
N ARG A 73 -11.02 -29.25 8.56
CA ARG A 73 -10.42 -29.83 9.78
C ARG A 73 -11.30 -29.62 11.00
N ASN A 74 -11.86 -28.42 11.20
CA ASN A 74 -12.74 -28.13 12.32
C ASN A 74 -14.06 -28.90 12.25
N LYS A 75 -14.65 -29.03 11.06
CA LYS A 75 -15.84 -29.86 10.86
C LYS A 75 -15.55 -31.32 11.21
N THR A 76 -14.47 -31.89 10.68
CA THR A 76 -14.10 -33.29 10.94
C THR A 76 -13.80 -33.55 12.42
N LEU A 77 -13.24 -32.57 13.14
CA LEU A 77 -13.08 -32.68 14.60
C LEU A 77 -14.42 -32.84 15.33
N VAL A 78 -15.41 -32.02 14.98
CA VAL A 78 -16.75 -32.11 15.57
C VAL A 78 -17.41 -33.45 15.24
N ASP A 79 -17.31 -33.90 13.99
CA ASP A 79 -17.86 -35.18 13.55
C ASP A 79 -17.17 -36.35 14.29
N TYR A 80 -15.85 -36.29 14.46
CA TYR A 80 -15.07 -37.28 15.22
C TYR A 80 -15.50 -37.32 16.69
N ASP A 81 -15.64 -36.18 17.37
CA ASP A 81 -16.07 -36.11 18.77
C ASP A 81 -17.48 -36.69 18.96
N ALA A 82 -18.38 -36.46 17.99
CA ALA A 82 -19.72 -37.05 17.99
C ALA A 82 -19.68 -38.57 17.82
N ALA A 83 -18.90 -39.09 16.87
CA ALA A 83 -18.74 -40.52 16.62
C ALA A 83 -18.10 -41.24 17.83
N ARG A 84 -17.05 -40.63 18.41
CA ARG A 84 -16.40 -41.11 19.64
C ARG A 84 -17.37 -41.16 20.82
N THR A 85 -18.20 -40.13 20.99
CA THR A 85 -19.23 -40.10 22.04
C THR A 85 -20.28 -41.19 21.84
N LYS A 86 -20.69 -41.43 20.59
CA LYS A 86 -21.63 -42.50 20.23
C LYS A 86 -21.06 -43.89 20.55
N ALA A 87 -19.80 -44.15 20.18
CA ALA A 87 -19.12 -45.40 20.53
C ALA A 87 -19.03 -45.59 22.06
N ARG A 88 -18.62 -44.55 22.80
CA ARG A 88 -18.55 -44.59 24.28
C ARG A 88 -19.89 -44.94 24.93
N LYS A 89 -20.99 -44.35 24.45
CA LYS A 89 -22.34 -44.67 24.95
C LYS A 89 -22.75 -46.11 24.69
N LEU A 90 -22.33 -46.71 23.57
CA LEU A 90 -22.59 -48.12 23.26
C LEU A 90 -21.77 -49.08 24.13
N VAL A 91 -20.60 -48.65 24.62
CA VAL A 91 -19.82 -49.38 25.63
C VAL A 91 -20.49 -49.29 27.00
N GLU A 92 -20.89 -48.09 27.43
CA GLU A 92 -21.55 -47.86 28.73
C GLU A 92 -22.92 -48.56 28.82
N LYS A 93 -23.66 -48.58 27.71
CA LYS A 93 -24.96 -49.24 27.60
C LYS A 93 -24.97 -50.17 26.38
N PRO A 94 -24.52 -51.43 26.55
CA PRO A 94 -24.50 -52.43 25.49
C PRO A 94 -25.90 -52.66 24.91
N THR A 95 -25.93 -53.00 23.62
CA THR A 95 -27.15 -53.30 22.87
C THR A 95 -27.14 -54.77 22.48
N ASP A 96 -28.32 -55.38 22.38
CA ASP A 96 -28.47 -56.78 21.91
C ASP A 96 -27.96 -56.98 20.47
N ASP A 97 -27.93 -55.91 19.67
CA ASP A 97 -27.29 -55.91 18.35
C ASP A 97 -25.77 -55.73 18.50
N GLY A 98 -25.05 -56.85 18.44
CA GLY A 98 -23.59 -56.92 18.54
C GLY A 98 -22.83 -56.27 17.38
N THR A 99 -23.50 -55.84 16.31
CA THR A 99 -22.85 -55.16 15.17
C THR A 99 -22.74 -53.65 15.36
N LYS A 100 -23.54 -53.06 16.26
CA LYS A 100 -23.61 -51.60 16.44
C LYS A 100 -22.34 -51.00 17.02
N LEU A 101 -21.75 -51.65 18.03
CA LEU A 101 -20.53 -51.18 18.67
C LEU A 101 -19.34 -51.22 17.69
N PRO A 102 -19.01 -52.36 17.04
CA PRO A 102 -17.92 -52.41 16.06
C PRO A 102 -18.07 -51.40 14.93
N ARG A 103 -19.30 -51.16 14.45
CA ARG A 103 -19.56 -50.18 13.40
C ARG A 103 -19.34 -48.74 13.86
N ALA A 104 -19.75 -48.40 15.09
CA ALA A 104 -19.51 -47.08 15.67
C ALA A 104 -18.02 -46.84 15.98
N GLU A 105 -17.29 -47.86 16.41
CA GLU A 105 -15.85 -47.80 16.63
C GLU A 105 -15.09 -47.59 15.31
N HIS A 106 -15.46 -48.32 14.25
CA HIS A 106 -14.87 -48.14 12.93
C HIS A 106 -15.15 -46.74 12.35
N GLU A 107 -16.37 -46.23 12.51
CA GLU A 107 -16.73 -44.86 12.12
C GLU A 107 -15.89 -43.82 12.89
N ALA A 108 -15.71 -43.99 14.20
CA ALA A 108 -14.90 -43.10 15.02
C ALA A 108 -13.41 -43.14 14.63
N GLU A 109 -12.84 -44.32 14.37
CA GLU A 109 -11.43 -44.44 13.96
C GLU A 109 -11.20 -43.83 12.58
N SER A 110 -12.10 -44.06 11.62
CA SER A 110 -11.99 -43.44 10.29
C SER A 110 -12.00 -41.90 10.34
N LEU A 111 -12.89 -41.31 11.15
CA LEU A 111 -12.93 -39.86 11.34
C LEU A 111 -11.70 -39.32 12.09
N LYS A 112 -11.16 -40.10 13.03
CA LYS A 112 -9.91 -39.77 13.73
C LYS A 112 -8.74 -39.69 12.76
N GLU A 113 -8.54 -40.70 11.92
CA GLU A 113 -7.46 -40.72 10.92
C GLU A 113 -7.56 -39.52 9.96
N MET A 114 -8.77 -39.21 9.48
CA MET A 114 -9.01 -38.05 8.63
C MET A 114 -8.66 -36.73 9.34
N TYR A 115 -9.11 -36.57 10.59
CA TYR A 115 -8.82 -35.39 11.39
C TYR A 115 -7.32 -35.25 11.66
N GLU A 116 -6.65 -36.31 12.10
CA GLU A 116 -5.22 -36.30 12.43
C GLU A 116 -4.36 -35.96 11.21
N THR A 117 -4.73 -36.48 10.05
CA THR A 117 -4.08 -36.14 8.77
C THR A 117 -4.21 -34.65 8.47
N MET A 118 -5.43 -34.09 8.48
CA MET A 118 -5.66 -32.67 8.20
C MET A 118 -5.01 -31.77 9.25
N ASN A 119 -5.10 -32.15 10.53
CA ASN A 119 -4.52 -31.41 11.64
C ASN A 119 -2.99 -31.40 11.56
N GLY A 120 -2.36 -32.54 11.27
CA GLY A 120 -0.91 -32.64 11.09
C GLY A 120 -0.41 -31.77 9.94
N GLN A 121 -1.10 -31.82 8.79
CA GLN A 121 -0.79 -30.95 7.65
C GLN A 121 -0.88 -29.47 8.02
N LEU A 122 -2.01 -29.01 8.58
CA LEU A 122 -2.18 -27.61 8.97
C LEU A 122 -1.15 -27.17 10.03
N THR A 123 -0.84 -28.03 11.00
CA THR A 123 0.16 -27.73 12.04
C THR A 123 1.56 -27.58 11.44
N SER A 124 1.90 -28.35 10.41
CA SER A 124 3.17 -28.24 9.68
C SER A 124 3.22 -27.00 8.78
N GLU A 125 2.16 -26.72 8.03
CA GLU A 125 2.19 -25.74 6.95
C GLU A 125 1.88 -24.30 7.40
N LEU A 126 0.97 -24.11 8.37
CA LEU A 126 0.60 -22.76 8.82
C LEU A 126 1.79 -21.92 9.32
N PRO A 127 2.72 -22.46 10.13
CA PRO A 127 3.93 -21.72 10.52
C PRO A 127 4.77 -21.29 9.32
N LYS A 128 4.95 -22.18 8.32
CA LYS A 128 5.73 -21.89 7.11
C LYS A 128 5.09 -20.78 6.28
N ILE A 129 3.76 -20.79 6.15
CA ILE A 129 3.02 -19.72 5.47
C ILE A 129 3.24 -18.40 6.21
N VAL A 130 3.11 -18.39 7.54
CA VAL A 130 3.35 -17.18 8.34
C VAL A 130 4.78 -16.69 8.16
N ASP A 131 5.79 -17.56 8.20
CA ASP A 131 7.19 -17.18 8.03
C ASP A 131 7.51 -16.68 6.63
N SER A 132 6.83 -17.21 5.61
CA SER A 132 6.98 -16.74 4.24
C SER A 132 6.63 -15.25 4.05
N ARG A 133 5.85 -14.64 4.97
CA ARG A 133 5.53 -13.20 4.96
C ARG A 133 6.77 -12.34 4.77
N VAL A 134 7.90 -12.72 5.36
CA VAL A 134 9.17 -11.96 5.30
C VAL A 134 9.68 -11.93 3.86
N ALA A 135 9.65 -13.07 3.16
CA ALA A 135 10.09 -13.18 1.78
C ALA A 135 9.22 -12.38 0.78
N TYR A 136 7.99 -12.03 1.15
CA TYR A 136 7.14 -11.14 0.36
C TYR A 136 7.30 -9.68 0.77
N LEU A 137 7.25 -9.39 2.07
CA LEU A 137 7.19 -8.01 2.59
C LEU A 137 8.54 -7.30 2.52
N ASP A 138 9.64 -7.95 2.91
CA ASP A 138 10.96 -7.32 2.92
C ASP A 138 11.35 -6.76 1.54
N PRO A 139 11.34 -7.55 0.44
CA PRO A 139 11.67 -7.00 -0.88
C PRO A 139 10.63 -5.99 -1.38
N SER A 140 9.36 -6.12 -0.99
CA SER A 140 8.32 -5.13 -1.34
C SER A 140 8.62 -3.77 -0.70
N PHE A 141 8.92 -3.75 0.60
CA PHE A 141 9.28 -2.54 1.32
C PHE A 141 10.57 -1.93 0.79
N GLU A 142 11.59 -2.75 0.56
CA GLU A 142 12.86 -2.31 0.01
C GLU A 142 12.67 -1.66 -1.37
N ALA A 143 11.86 -2.26 -2.24
CA ALA A 143 11.58 -1.71 -3.57
C ALA A 143 10.86 -0.36 -3.51
N VAL A 144 9.89 -0.19 -2.60
CA VAL A 144 9.20 1.10 -2.40
C VAL A 144 10.17 2.18 -1.94
N VAL A 145 10.99 1.89 -0.92
CA VAL A 145 11.95 2.86 -0.39
C VAL A 145 12.95 3.27 -1.45
N LYS A 146 13.48 2.31 -2.23
CA LYS A 146 14.41 2.59 -3.33
C LYS A 146 13.76 3.40 -4.44
N SER A 147 12.53 3.07 -4.82
CA SER A 147 11.76 3.81 -5.84
C SER A 147 11.51 5.25 -5.40
N GLN A 148 11.09 5.47 -4.15
CA GLN A 148 10.90 6.80 -3.59
C GLN A 148 12.20 7.61 -3.50
N LEU A 149 13.30 6.96 -3.11
CA LEU A 149 14.62 7.60 -3.06
C LEU A 149 15.07 8.06 -4.44
N SER A 150 14.97 7.18 -5.44
CA SER A 150 15.32 7.50 -6.84
C SER A 150 14.48 8.67 -7.35
N PHE A 151 13.15 8.60 -7.18
CA PHE A 151 12.25 9.68 -7.58
C PHE A 151 12.60 11.00 -6.90
N SER A 152 12.91 10.98 -5.60
CA SER A 152 13.25 12.20 -4.86
C SER A 152 14.58 12.81 -5.31
N GLN A 153 15.57 11.98 -5.64
CA GLN A 153 16.85 12.42 -6.19
C GLN A 153 16.66 13.07 -7.57
N ASP A 154 15.88 12.44 -8.45
CA ASP A 154 15.61 12.97 -9.78
C ASP A 154 14.78 14.25 -9.74
N ALA A 155 13.80 14.32 -8.84
CA ALA A 155 13.04 15.54 -8.57
C ALA A 155 13.93 16.68 -8.09
N HIS A 156 14.85 16.40 -7.16
CA HIS A 156 15.80 17.39 -6.67
C HIS A 156 16.69 17.91 -7.81
N ASN A 157 17.32 17.01 -8.58
CA ASN A 157 18.18 17.39 -9.70
C ASN A 157 17.41 18.21 -10.75
N THR A 158 16.19 17.78 -11.08
CA THR A 158 15.31 18.49 -12.02
C THR A 158 15.00 19.92 -11.58
N LEU A 159 14.73 20.12 -10.29
CA LEU A 159 14.41 21.44 -9.75
C LEU A 159 15.67 22.29 -9.58
N GLU A 160 16.82 21.70 -9.22
CA GLU A 160 18.09 22.41 -9.11
C GLU A 160 18.53 22.94 -10.49
N ASP A 161 18.34 22.16 -11.56
CA ASP A 161 18.58 22.60 -12.93
C ASP A 161 17.75 23.84 -13.31
N LEU A 162 16.60 24.06 -12.67
CA LEU A 162 15.80 25.25 -12.90
C LEU A 162 16.37 26.50 -12.23
N ARG A 163 17.20 26.35 -11.19
CA ARG A 163 17.76 27.47 -10.42
C ARG A 163 18.48 28.48 -11.30
N GLN A 164 19.12 28.03 -12.37
CA GLN A 164 19.80 28.90 -13.34
C GLN A 164 18.87 29.89 -14.06
N PHE A 165 17.57 29.60 -14.13
CA PHE A 165 16.59 30.47 -14.76
C PHE A 165 16.02 31.49 -13.78
N PHE A 166 16.04 31.22 -12.48
CA PHE A 166 15.54 32.16 -11.48
C PHE A 166 16.60 33.23 -11.16
N PRO A 167 16.18 34.47 -10.82
CA PRO A 167 17.11 35.45 -10.28
C PRO A 167 17.80 34.89 -9.02
N PRO A 168 19.04 35.33 -8.70
CA PRO A 168 19.69 34.95 -7.46
C PRO A 168 18.77 35.24 -6.27
N GLU A 169 18.80 34.39 -5.25
CA GLU A 169 18.04 34.61 -4.02
C GLU A 169 18.39 36.00 -3.46
N THR A 170 17.45 36.94 -3.55
CA THR A 170 17.53 38.20 -2.81
C THR A 170 17.54 37.87 -1.32
N GLU A 171 18.43 38.49 -0.56
CA GLU A 171 18.48 38.28 0.89
C GLU A 171 17.09 38.58 1.47
N GLY A 172 16.62 37.82 2.47
CA GLY A 172 15.25 37.96 2.99
C GLY A 172 14.87 39.39 3.38
N HIS A 173 15.86 40.19 3.78
CA HIS A 173 15.71 41.61 4.07
C HIS A 173 15.31 42.47 2.86
N GLU A 174 15.83 42.18 1.66
CA GLU A 174 15.51 42.95 0.44
C GLU A 174 14.06 42.70 -0.02
N LEU A 175 13.55 41.48 0.21
CA LEU A 175 12.16 41.12 -0.09
C LEU A 175 11.18 41.76 0.92
N ASP A 176 11.56 41.80 2.20
CA ASP A 176 10.76 42.46 3.24
C ASP A 176 10.68 43.98 3.00
N GLU A 177 11.80 44.62 2.68
CA GLU A 177 11.84 46.05 2.34
C GLU A 177 11.02 46.37 1.08
N ALA A 178 11.11 45.52 0.04
CA ALA A 178 10.32 45.67 -1.18
C ALA A 178 8.81 45.49 -0.90
N ALA A 179 8.43 44.50 -0.08
CA ALA A 179 7.04 44.28 0.31
C ALA A 179 6.48 45.44 1.15
N GLU A 180 7.26 45.96 2.11
CA GLU A 180 6.88 47.14 2.90
C GLU A 180 6.72 48.39 2.02
N SER A 181 7.61 48.60 1.05
CA SER A 181 7.52 49.70 0.08
C SER A 181 6.26 49.59 -0.78
N ILE A 182 5.92 48.41 -1.29
CA ILE A 182 4.69 48.19 -2.07
C ILE A 182 3.45 48.42 -1.20
N LEU A 183 3.45 47.94 0.05
CA LEU A 183 2.36 48.18 1.00
C LEU A 183 2.19 49.67 1.33
N ALA A 184 3.28 50.44 1.42
CA ALA A 184 3.24 51.88 1.59
C ALA A 184 2.64 52.58 0.36
N GLN A 185 3.07 52.20 -0.85
CA GLN A 185 2.50 52.72 -2.10
C GLN A 185 1.00 52.40 -2.24
N MET A 186 0.58 51.19 -1.84
CA MET A 186 -0.84 50.82 -1.80
C MET A 186 -1.66 51.67 -0.81
N ARG A 187 -1.06 52.06 0.32
CA ARG A 187 -1.69 52.99 1.28
C ARG A 187 -1.80 54.40 0.70
N GLU A 188 -0.80 54.87 -0.03
CA GLU A 188 -0.82 56.19 -0.69
C GLU A 188 -1.80 56.25 -1.86
N LEU A 189 -2.00 55.13 -2.57
CA LEU A 189 -2.98 55.00 -3.66
C LEU A 189 -4.43 54.88 -3.15
N SER A 190 -4.65 54.72 -1.84
CA SER A 190 -5.98 54.74 -1.23
C SER A 190 -6.51 56.18 -1.18
N ILE A 191 -7.17 56.61 -2.27
CA ILE A 191 -7.84 57.92 -2.44
C ILE A 191 -9.15 58.03 -1.60
N CYS A 192 -9.19 57.43 -0.42
CA CYS A 192 -10.22 57.70 0.57
C CYS A 192 -9.56 58.06 1.88
N GLY A 193 -9.32 59.36 2.07
CA GLY A 193 -9.25 59.94 3.40
C GLY A 193 -10.58 59.67 4.10
N LEU A 194 -10.57 58.72 5.03
CA LEU A 194 -11.56 58.65 6.10
C LEU A 194 -10.84 59.14 7.35
N ALA A 195 -11.04 60.43 7.62
CA ALA A 195 -10.98 60.99 8.96
C ALA A 195 -12.08 60.38 9.84
#